data_AF-V6JGQ9-F1
#
_entry.id   AF-V6JGQ9-F1
#
_cell.length_a   1.000
_cell.length_b   1.000
_cell.length_c   1.000
_cell.angle_alpha   90.00
_cell.angle_beta   90.00
_cell.angle_gamma   90.00
#
_symmetry.space_group_name_H-M   'P 1'
#
loop_
_entity.id
_entity.type
_entity.pdbx_description
1 polymer ?
#
loop_
_entity_poly.entity_id
_entity_poly.type
_entity_poly.pdbx_seq_one_letter_code
_entity_poly.pdbx_strand_id
1 'polypeptide(L)'
;MADPLPVNPAGEGMARIAFLLLALFAEMERIFTAERAEHAPSAAKANGRHVGRPVAHPAEKIDYARLLQEQGDSLGRIAAKTGIPKAALHHYLSAERRDGSRPGR
;
A
#
# COMPACT_ATOMS: atom_id res chain seq x y z
N MET A 1 -38.78 54.42 14.57
CA MET A 1 -38.35 53.87 13.27
C MET A 1 -38.21 52.37 13.45
N ALA A 2 -39.03 51.59 12.74
CA ALA A 2 -38.94 50.13 12.77
C ALA A 2 -37.81 49.68 11.83
N ASP A 3 -37.08 48.64 12.24
CA ASP A 3 -36.01 48.01 11.47
C ASP A 3 -36.58 47.38 10.19
N PRO A 4 -36.12 47.75 8.97
CA PRO A 4 -36.76 47.36 7.72
C PRO A 4 -36.49 45.91 7.26
N LEU A 5 -35.69 45.12 7.97
CA LEU A 5 -35.35 43.76 7.54
C LEU A 5 -35.59 42.73 8.65
N PRO A 6 -36.71 41.99 8.62
CA PRO A 6 -36.88 40.83 9.49
C PRO A 6 -35.91 39.74 9.03
N VAL A 7 -34.74 39.67 9.67
CA VAL A 7 -33.81 38.56 9.46
C VAL A 7 -34.46 37.33 10.09
N ASN A 8 -34.96 36.41 9.26
CA ASN A 8 -35.47 35.12 9.74
C ASN A 8 -34.34 34.08 9.71
N PRO A 9 -33.65 33.82 10.84
CA PRO A 9 -32.56 32.85 10.89
C PRO A 9 -33.06 31.40 10.70
N ALA A 10 -34.37 31.13 10.74
CA ALA A 10 -34.90 29.79 10.48
C ALA A 10 -35.05 29.46 8.98
N GLY A 11 -34.67 30.37 8.08
CA GLY A 11 -34.80 30.19 6.63
C GLY A 11 -33.71 29.33 5.97
N GLU A 12 -33.90 29.07 4.68
CA GLU A 12 -33.03 28.30 3.78
C GLU A 12 -31.54 28.67 3.83
N GLY A 13 -31.22 29.91 4.21
CA GLY A 13 -29.85 30.40 4.42
C GLY A 13 -29.10 29.65 5.53
N MET A 14 -29.69 29.42 6.70
CA MET A 14 -28.99 28.70 7.79
C MET A 14 -28.84 27.22 7.48
N ALA A 15 -29.83 26.60 6.84
CA ALA A 15 -29.74 25.22 6.36
C ALA A 15 -28.62 25.05 5.32
N ARG A 16 -28.50 26.00 4.38
CA ARG A 16 -27.42 26.01 3.38
C ARG A 16 -26.05 26.21 4.03
N ILE A 17 -25.93 27.12 5.00
CA ILE A 17 -24.68 27.33 5.74
C ILE A 17 -24.30 26.07 6.51
N ALA A 18 -25.24 25.43 7.22
CA ALA A 18 -24.99 24.18 7.94
C ALA A 18 -24.53 23.05 7.01
N PHE A 19 -25.15 22.92 5.83
CA PHE A 19 -24.74 21.95 4.82
C PHE A 19 -23.32 22.21 4.30
N LEU A 20 -22.97 23.47 4.03
CA LEU A 20 -21.63 23.84 3.57
C LEU A 20 -20.55 23.61 4.63
N LEU A 21 -20.86 23.88 5.90
CA LEU A 21 -19.97 23.56 7.03
C LEU A 21 -19.77 22.05 7.18
N LEU A 22 -20.83 21.25 7.02
CA LEU A 22 -20.72 19.79 7.04
C LEU A 22 -19.87 19.26 5.88
N ALA A 23 -20.04 19.81 4.67
CA ALA A 23 -19.22 19.47 3.52
C ALA A 23 -17.73 19.82 3.75
N LEU A 24 -17.47 20.97 4.38
CA LEU A 24 -16.11 21.35 4.77
C LEU A 24 -15.51 20.36 5.77
N PHE A 25 -16.26 19.98 6.81
CA PHE A 25 -15.78 18.98 7.77
C PHE A 25 -15.54 17.61 7.15
N ALA A 26 -16.40 17.19 6.22
CA ALA A 26 -16.21 15.93 5.50
C ALA A 26 -14.91 15.91 4.69
N GLU A 27 -14.56 17.01 4.00
CA GLU A 27 -13.30 17.09 3.26
C GLU A 27 -12.08 17.15 4.21
N MET A 28 -12.19 17.88 5.32
CA MET A 28 -11.14 17.91 6.34
C MET A 28 -10.90 16.53 6.95
N GLU A 29 -11.96 15.77 7.25
CA GLU A 29 -11.85 14.40 7.79
C GLU A 29 -11.18 13.45 6.78
N ARG A 30 -11.48 13.59 5.49
CA ARG A 30 -10.83 12.81 4.42
C ARG A 30 -9.33 13.06 4.37
N ILE A 31 -8.90 14.31 4.45
CA ILE A 31 -7.49 14.71 4.46
C ILE A 31 -6.80 14.17 5.71
N PHE A 32 -7.35 14.41 6.90
CA PHE A 32 -6.73 13.94 8.16
C PHE A 32 -6.68 12.43 8.30
N THR A 33 -7.66 11.71 7.74
CA THR A 33 -7.63 10.24 7.69
C THR A 33 -6.52 9.74 6.78
N ALA A 34 -6.34 10.36 5.62
CA ALA A 34 -5.23 10.04 4.71
C ALA A 34 -3.87 10.32 5.37
N GLU A 35 -3.70 11.48 6.01
CA GLU A 35 -2.47 11.82 6.73
C GLU A 35 -2.17 10.83 7.86
N ARG A 36 -3.18 10.42 8.64
CA ARG A 36 -3.00 9.41 9.71
C ARG A 36 -2.66 8.03 9.15
N ALA A 37 -3.22 7.67 8.00
CA ALA A 37 -2.93 6.41 7.32
C ALA A 37 -1.50 6.37 6.74
N GLU A 38 -0.93 7.49 6.30
CA GLU A 38 0.46 7.55 5.83
C GLU A 38 1.50 7.28 6.94
N HIS A 39 1.15 7.57 8.20
CA HIS A 39 2.00 7.30 9.36
C HIS A 39 1.88 5.86 9.92
N ALA A 40 0.89 5.08 9.47
CA ALA A 40 0.71 3.70 9.94
C ALA A 40 1.71 2.68 9.33
N PRO A 41 2.06 2.73 8.03
CA PRO A 41 3.05 1.84 7.44
C PRO A 41 4.45 2.04 8.00
N SER A 42 4.84 3.26 8.36
CA SER A 42 6.16 3.56 8.95
C SER A 42 6.29 2.95 10.34
N ALA A 43 5.25 3.07 11.18
CA ALA A 43 5.19 2.39 12.48
C ALA A 43 5.20 0.85 12.35
N ALA A 44 4.47 0.29 11.39
CA ALA A 44 4.47 -1.16 11.14
C ALA A 44 5.82 -1.68 10.60
N LYS A 45 6.49 -0.93 9.72
CA LYS A 45 7.86 -1.21 9.25
C LYS A 45 8.88 -1.12 10.39
N ALA A 46 8.75 -0.12 11.27
CA ALA A 46 9.62 0.04 12.44
C ALA A 46 9.51 -1.14 13.41
N ASN A 47 8.34 -1.76 13.51
CA ASN A 47 8.09 -2.98 14.27
C ASN A 47 8.45 -4.28 13.53
N GLY A 48 9.16 -4.20 12.40
CA GLY A 48 9.61 -5.35 11.62
C GLY A 48 8.49 -6.13 10.94
N ARG A 49 7.27 -5.59 10.87
CA ARG A 49 6.13 -6.27 10.26
C ARG A 49 6.10 -5.99 8.76
N HIS A 50 6.04 -7.05 7.93
CA HIS A 50 5.89 -6.89 6.49
C HIS A 50 4.53 -6.24 6.17
N VAL A 51 4.56 -5.06 5.55
CA VAL A 51 3.36 -4.36 5.10
C VAL A 51 3.09 -4.72 3.64
N GLY A 52 1.99 -5.42 3.38
CA GLY A 52 1.60 -5.85 2.04
C GLY A 52 1.23 -7.33 1.97
N ARG A 53 1.13 -7.86 0.75
CA ARG A 53 0.86 -9.29 0.53
C ARG A 53 2.07 -10.10 1.02
N PRO A 54 1.89 -11.08 1.93
CA PRO A 54 3.00 -11.89 2.39
C PRO A 54 3.63 -12.67 1.23
N VAL A 55 4.93 -12.91 1.32
CA VAL A 55 5.64 -13.77 0.39
C VAL A 55 5.06 -15.18 0.50
N ALA A 56 4.55 -15.70 -0.62
CA ALA A 56 3.78 -16.95 -0.63
C ALA A 56 4.60 -18.22 -0.33
N HIS A 57 5.93 -18.14 -0.40
CA HIS A 57 6.84 -19.27 -0.23
C HIS A 57 7.91 -18.93 0.81
N PRO A 58 8.35 -19.89 1.64
CA PRO A 58 9.44 -19.70 2.59
C PRO A 58 10.73 -19.22 1.90
N ALA A 59 11.49 -18.37 2.59
CA ALA A 59 12.76 -17.83 2.09
C ALA A 59 13.72 -18.95 1.65
N GLU A 60 13.86 -20.01 2.46
CA GLU A 60 14.73 -21.16 2.16
C GLU A 60 14.41 -21.83 0.80
N LYS A 61 13.12 -21.93 0.43
CA LYS A 61 12.73 -22.48 -0.88
C LYS A 61 13.08 -21.55 -2.02
N ILE A 62 13.00 -20.24 -1.79
CA ILE A 62 13.36 -19.22 -2.76
C ILE A 62 14.88 -19.22 -2.96
N ASP A 63 15.65 -19.34 -1.88
CA ASP A 63 17.11 -19.42 -1.92
C ASP A 63 17.57 -20.71 -2.60
N TYR A 64 16.91 -21.84 -2.32
CA TYR A 64 17.17 -23.07 -3.05
C TYR A 64 16.85 -22.94 -4.55
N ALA A 65 15.76 -22.24 -4.91
CA ALA A 65 15.44 -21.96 -6.31
C ALA A 65 16.50 -21.08 -7.01
N ARG A 66 17.07 -20.11 -6.30
CA ARG A 66 18.16 -19.23 -6.78
C ARG A 66 19.43 -20.04 -7.04
N LEU A 67 19.84 -20.88 -6.10
CA LEU A 67 21.02 -21.74 -6.26
C LEU A 67 20.89 -22.66 -7.49
N LEU A 68 19.72 -23.25 -7.71
CA LEU A 68 19.48 -24.08 -8.89
C LEU A 68 19.54 -23.27 -10.19
N GLN A 69 19.07 -22.02 -10.18
CA GLN A 69 19.19 -21.12 -11.33
C GLN A 69 20.65 -20.80 -11.65
N GLU A 70 21.48 -20.53 -10.64
CA GLU A 70 22.92 -20.28 -10.80
C GLU A 70 23.66 -21.50 -11.37
N GLN A 71 23.23 -22.70 -11.00
CA GLN A 71 23.71 -23.97 -11.56
C GLN A 71 23.23 -24.23 -13.01
N GLY A 72 22.38 -23.37 -13.56
CA GLY A 72 21.87 -23.46 -14.93
C GLY A 72 20.66 -24.38 -15.11
N ASP A 73 19.99 -24.80 -14.02
CA ASP A 73 18.77 -25.61 -14.15
C ASP A 73 17.64 -24.83 -14.85
N SER A 74 16.85 -25.53 -15.66
CA SER A 74 15.68 -24.93 -16.31
C SER A 74 14.56 -24.64 -15.30
N LEU A 75 13.73 -23.63 -15.55
CA LEU A 75 12.58 -23.29 -14.69
C LEU A 75 11.63 -24.47 -14.43
N GLY A 76 11.54 -25.42 -15.37
CA GLY A 76 10.78 -26.65 -15.16
C GLY A 76 11.40 -27.58 -14.11
N ARG A 77 12.72 -27.76 -14.15
CA ARG A 77 13.45 -28.56 -13.15
C ARG A 77 13.42 -27.87 -11.79
N ILE A 78 13.59 -26.54 -11.76
CA ILE A 78 13.51 -25.76 -10.51
C ILE A 78 12.12 -25.88 -9.89
N ALA A 79 11.05 -25.76 -10.69
CA ALA A 79 9.68 -25.92 -10.19
C ALA A 79 9.45 -27.32 -9.58
N ALA A 80 9.93 -28.37 -10.26
CA ALA A 80 9.82 -29.74 -9.76
C ALA A 80 10.60 -29.96 -8.46
N LYS A 81 11.82 -29.40 -8.32
CA LYS A 81 12.68 -29.55 -7.14
C LYS A 81 12.21 -28.74 -5.94
N THR A 82 11.64 -27.56 -6.17
CA THR A 82 11.30 -26.59 -5.09
C THR A 82 9.81 -26.64 -4.71
N GLY A 83 8.97 -27.16 -5.59
CA GLY A 83 7.51 -27.09 -5.48
C GLY A 83 6.92 -25.71 -5.75
N ILE A 84 7.74 -24.74 -6.20
CA ILE A 84 7.28 -23.39 -6.54
C ILE A 84 6.76 -23.39 -7.99
N PRO A 85 5.54 -22.90 -8.27
CA PRO A 85 5.02 -22.85 -9.64
C PRO A 85 5.85 -21.89 -10.50
N LYS A 86 6.00 -22.21 -11.79
CA LYS A 86 6.79 -21.42 -12.76
C LYS A 86 6.44 -19.93 -12.74
N ALA A 87 5.16 -19.59 -12.60
CA ALA A 87 4.69 -18.20 -12.51
C ALA A 87 5.32 -17.45 -11.31
N ALA A 88 5.39 -18.08 -10.15
CA ALA A 88 6.03 -17.50 -8.96
C ALA A 88 7.56 -17.45 -9.11
N LEU A 89 8.19 -18.46 -9.73
CA LEU A 89 9.62 -18.46 -10.02
C LEU A 89 10.03 -17.30 -10.92
N HIS A 90 9.22 -16.93 -11.93
CA HIS A 90 9.50 -15.77 -12.76
C HIS A 90 9.62 -14.48 -11.93
N HIS A 91 8.80 -14.31 -10.89
CA HIS A 91 8.87 -13.16 -10.01
C HIS A 91 10.10 -13.20 -9.10
N TYR A 92 10.33 -14.31 -8.40
CA TYR A 92 11.44 -14.43 -7.45
C TYR A 92 12.82 -14.32 -8.11
N LEU A 93 12.97 -14.96 -9.28
CA LEU A 93 14.26 -15.02 -9.98
C LEU A 93 14.51 -13.81 -10.89
N SER A 94 13.53 -12.94 -11.14
CA SER A 94 13.73 -11.68 -11.86
C SER A 94 14.00 -10.49 -10.94
N ALA A 95 13.51 -10.54 -9.70
CA ALA A 95 13.83 -9.56 -8.67
C ALA A 95 15.34 -9.56 -8.34
N GLU A 96 15.96 -10.75 -8.29
CA GLU A 96 17.39 -10.91 -8.01
C GLU A 96 18.27 -10.25 -9.06
N ARG A 97 17.99 -10.48 -10.36
CA ARG A 97 18.76 -9.84 -11.45
C ARG A 97 18.73 -8.32 -11.40
N ARG A 98 17.71 -7.72 -10.77
CA ARG A 98 17.61 -6.26 -10.61
C ARG A 98 18.43 -5.76 -9.42
N ASP A 99 18.59 -6.55 -8.36
CA ASP A 99 19.35 -6.14 -7.16
C ASP A 99 20.86 -6.43 -7.31
N GLY A 100 21.22 -7.55 -7.94
CA GLY A 100 22.62 -7.89 -8.28
C GLY A 100 23.27 -7.00 -9.34
N SER A 101 22.51 -6.09 -9.97
CA SER A 101 23.03 -5.11 -10.96
C SER A 101 23.41 -3.76 -10.35
N ARG A 102 23.36 -3.61 -9.01
CA ARG A 102 23.95 -2.45 -8.33
C ARG A 102 25.46 -2.67 -8.15
N PRO A 103 26.35 -1.94 -8.86
CA PRO A 103 27.78 -1.99 -8.55
C PRO A 103 27.99 -1.50 -7.12
N GLY A 104 28.80 -2.24 -6.36
CA GLY A 104 29.07 -2.00 -4.95
C GLY A 104 29.51 -0.57 -4.65
N ARG A 105 29.07 -0.08 -3.47
CA ARG A 105 29.74 1.02 -2.77
C ARG A 105 31.06 0.55 -2.18
#